data_AF-A0A4Y8KYS2-F1
#
_entry.id   AF-A0A4Y8KYS2-F1
#
_cell.length_a   1.000
_cell.length_b   1.000
_cell.length_c   1.000
_cell.angle_alpha   90.00
_cell.angle_beta   90.00
_cell.angle_gamma   90.00
#
_symmetry.space_group_name_H-M   'P 1'
#
loop_
_entity.id
_entity.type
_entity.pdbx_description
1 polymer ?
#
loop_
_entity_poly.entity_id
_entity_poly.type
_entity_poly.pdbx_seq_one_letter_code
_entity_poly.pdbx_strand_id
1 'polypeptide(L)' 'MIMEVFLFLVLFVGNFFLSIFAAIVARRKGRSGFGWFLFSVLTSFIVAIIVLACLGDTDDKRQEKIWEEEQWRKQFRD' A
#
# COMPACT_ATOMS: atom_id res chain seq x y z
N MET A 1 16.33 20.26 -23.83
CA MET A 1 16.23 18.85 -24.28
C MET A 1 16.93 17.88 -23.34
N ILE A 2 18.27 17.83 -23.26
CA ILE A 2 18.99 16.85 -22.39
C ILE A 2 18.62 16.98 -20.90
N MET A 3 18.57 18.21 -20.36
CA MET A 3 18.22 18.45 -18.95
C MET A 3 16.78 18.01 -18.61
N GLU A 4 15.85 18.15 -19.55
CA GLU A 4 14.46 17.76 -19.34
C GLU A 4 14.29 16.24 -19.36
N VAL A 5 14.98 15.56 -20.27
CA VAL A 5 15.02 14.09 -20.32
C VAL A 5 15.62 13.54 -19.02
N PHE A 6 16.70 14.14 -18.53
CA PHE A 6 17.31 13.74 -17.25
C PHE A 6 16.35 13.93 -16.08
N LEU A 7 15.67 15.07 -15.98
CA LEU A 7 14.69 15.33 -14.94
C LEU A 7 13.53 14.32 -14.98
N PHE A 8 13.00 14.04 -16.17
CA PHE A 8 11.94 13.06 -16.34
C PHE A 8 12.36 11.65 -15.89
N LEU A 9 13.59 11.24 -16.21
CA LEU A 9 14.14 9.95 -15.83
C LEU A 9 14.27 9.82 -14.30
N VAL A 10 14.77 10.88 -13.64
CA VAL A 10 14.87 10.92 -12.17
C VAL A 10 13.48 10.82 -11.52
N LEU A 11 12.49 11.55 -12.03
CA LEU A 11 11.11 11.49 -11.52
C LEU A 11 10.48 10.12 -11.74
N PHE A 12 10.69 9.51 -12.91
CA PHE A 12 10.17 8.19 -13.24
C PHE A 12 10.76 7.11 -12.32
N VAL A 13 12.08 7.11 -12.13
CA VAL A 13 12.78 6.19 -11.22
C VAL A 13 12.33 6.42 -9.77
N GLY A 14 12.21 7.68 -9.35
CA GLY A 14 11.69 8.02 -8.02
C GLY A 14 10.27 7.48 -7.79
N ASN A 15 9.37 7.68 -8.75
CA ASN A 15 8.01 7.15 -8.70
C ASN A 15 8.00 5.61 -8.66
N PHE A 16 8.89 4.96 -9.41
CA PHE A 16 9.03 3.50 -9.40
C PHE A 16 9.42 2.98 -8.02
N PHE A 17 10.42 3.56 -7.35
CA PHE A 17 10.77 3.16 -5.98
C PHE A 17 9.66 3.44 -4.97
N LEU A 18 9.00 4.60 -5.07
CA LEU A 18 7.88 4.95 -4.22
C LEU A 18 6.69 4.00 -4.39
N SER A 19 6.43 3.50 -5.60
CA SER A 19 5.34 2.55 -5.87
C SER A 19 5.47 1.22 -5.10
N ILE A 20 6.69 0.84 -4.69
CA ILE A 20 6.93 -0.32 -3.83
C ILE A 20 6.31 -0.08 -2.44
N PHE A 21 6.38 1.13 -1.91
CA PHE A 21 5.72 1.46 -0.64
C PHE A 21 4.20 1.37 -0.75
N ALA A 22 3.61 1.83 -1.86
CA ALA A 22 2.18 1.67 -2.09
C ALA A 22 1.78 0.18 -2.11
N ALA A 23 2.60 -0.68 -2.71
CA ALA A 23 2.40 -2.13 -2.72
C ALA A 23 2.46 -2.74 -1.30
N ILE A 24 3.40 -2.31 -0.47
CA ILE A 24 3.54 -2.78 0.92
C ILE A 24 2.33 -2.34 1.75
N VAL A 25 1.92 -1.07 1.63
CA VAL A 25 0.75 -0.53 2.33
C VAL A 25 -0.51 -1.27 1.90
N ALA A 26 -0.67 -1.53 0.61
CA ALA A 26 -1.79 -2.33 0.10
C ALA A 26 -1.82 -3.75 0.69
N ARG A 27 -0.67 -4.43 0.75
CA ARG A 27 -0.57 -5.76 1.40
C ARG A 27 -0.94 -5.68 2.87
N ARG A 28 -0.48 -4.65 3.59
CA ARG A 28 -0.86 -4.40 4.99
C ARG A 28 -2.35 -4.15 5.18
N LYS A 29 -3.08 -3.71 4.15
CA LYS A 29 -4.55 -3.58 4.16
C LYS A 29 -5.31 -4.81 3.66
N GLY A 30 -4.60 -5.89 3.33
CA GLY A 30 -5.20 -7.16 2.87
C GLY A 30 -5.48 -7.19 1.38
N ARG A 31 -4.89 -6.26 0.61
CA ARG A 31 -5.14 -6.12 -0.83
C ARG A 31 -3.96 -6.65 -1.64
N SER A 32 -4.20 -6.92 -2.92
CA SER A 32 -3.19 -7.39 -3.85
C SER A 32 -2.06 -6.38 -4.04
N GLY A 33 -0.90 -6.62 -3.43
CA GLY A 33 0.25 -5.72 -3.55
C GLY A 33 0.71 -5.49 -5.00
N PHE A 34 0.64 -6.51 -5.86
CA PHE A 34 1.04 -6.40 -7.27
C PHE A 34 0.10 -5.48 -8.08
N GLY A 35 -1.21 -5.60 -7.87
CA GLY A 35 -2.19 -4.71 -8.52
C GLY A 35 -1.99 -3.25 -8.11
N TRP A 36 -1.70 -3.01 -6.83
CA TRP A 36 -1.44 -1.66 -6.31
C TRP A 36 -0.09 -1.09 -6.72
N PHE A 37 0.93 -1.93 -6.87
CA PHE A 37 2.21 -1.55 -7.48
C PHE A 37 1.99 -1.05 -8.91
N LEU A 38 1.34 -1.87 -9.75
CA LEU A 38 1.11 -1.51 -11.16
C LEU A 38 0.25 -0.25 -11.29
N PHE A 39 -0.80 -0.13 -10.47
CA PHE A 39 -1.63 1.07 -10.40
C PHE A 39 -0.82 2.33 -10.04
N SER A 40 0.06 2.22 -9.04
CA SER A 40 0.92 3.32 -8.58
C SER A 40 1.98 3.71 -9.60
N VAL A 41 2.50 2.77 -10.38
CA VAL A 41 3.45 3.07 -11.46
C VAL A 41 2.76 3.81 -12.62
N LEU A 42 1.52 3.43 -12.96
CA LEU A 42 0.77 4.02 -14.08
C LEU A 42 0.19 5.41 -13.78
N THR A 43 -0.25 5.65 -12.55
CA THR A 43 -0.90 6.93 -12.17
C THR A 43 0.11 7.85 -11.48
N SER A 44 0.38 7.59 -10.21
CA SER A 44 1.50 8.09 -9.42
C SER A 44 1.42 7.45 -8.04
N PHE A 45 2.54 7.44 -7.33
CA PHE A 45 2.56 7.05 -5.91
C PHE A 45 1.54 7.82 -5.06
N ILE A 46 1.43 9.14 -5.27
CA ILE A 46 0.54 10.01 -4.49
C ILE A 46 -0.91 9.58 -4.66
N VAL A 47 -1.34 9.38 -5.91
CA VAL A 47 -2.70 8.93 -6.22
C VAL A 47 -2.96 7.56 -5.59
N ALA A 48 -2.03 6.61 -5.72
CA ALA A 48 -2.20 5.28 -5.13
C ALA A 48 -2.37 5.31 -3.60
N ILE A 49 -1.61 6.15 -2.89
CA ILE A 49 -1.73 6.29 -1.43
C ILE A 49 -3.05 6.94 -1.04
N ILE A 50 -3.50 7.98 -1.75
CA ILE A 50 -4.81 8.62 -1.48
C ILE A 50 -5.92 7.59 -1.64
N VAL A 51 -5.92 6.85 -2.74
CA VAL A 51 -6.94 5.83 -3.00
C VAL A 51 -6.85 4.72 -1.95
N LEU A 52 -5.65 4.26 -1.55
CA LEU A 52 -5.47 3.32 -0.45
C LEU A 52 -5.99 3.86 0.89
N ALA A 53 -5.80 5.16 1.17
CA ALA A 53 -6.28 5.79 2.38
C ALA A 53 -7.82 5.79 2.42
N CYS A 54 -8.46 6.12 1.30
CA CYS A 54 -9.92 6.12 1.17
C CYS A 54 -10.54 4.71 1.27
N LEU A 55 -9.86 3.68 0.77
CA LEU A 55 -10.46 2.34 0.65
C LEU A 55 -10.45 1.47 1.93
N GLY A 56 -9.98 2.00 3.07
CA GLY A 56 -10.06 1.29 4.37
C GLY A 56 -9.31 -0.05 4.42
N ASP A 57 -9.39 -0.74 5.56
CA ASP A 57 -8.91 -2.13 5.68
C ASP A 57 -9.93 -3.07 5.04
N THR A 58 -9.46 -4.18 4.46
CA THR A 58 -10.35 -5.23 3.91
C THR A 58 -11.02 -6.00 5.06
N ASP A 59 -12.25 -6.49 4.85
CA ASP A 59 -13.00 -7.23 5.88
C ASP A 59 -12.22 -8.42 6.45
N ASP A 60 -11.51 -9.18 5.62
CA ASP A 60 -10.68 -10.31 6.07
C ASP A 60 -9.63 -9.88 7.12
N LYS A 61 -9.04 -8.70 6.91
CA LYS A 61 -8.01 -8.16 7.78
C LYS A 61 -8.58 -7.53 9.04
N ARG A 62 -9.82 -7.05 8.95
CA ARG A 62 -10.59 -6.61 10.10
C ARG A 62 -10.98 -7.78 10.99
N GLN A 63 -11.38 -8.91 10.40
CA GLN A 63 -11.68 -10.15 11.13
C GLN A 63 -10.43 -10.75 11.79
N GLU A 64 -9.29 -10.73 11.10
CA GLU A 64 -8.00 -11.19 11.65
C GLU A 64 -7.64 -10.43 12.94
N LYS A 65 -7.75 -9.09 12.94
CA LYS A 65 -7.50 -8.27 14.14
C LYS A 65 -8.47 -8.59 15.28
N ILE A 66 -9.76 -8.78 14.98
CA ILE A 66 -10.77 -9.13 15.99
C ILE A 66 -10.46 -10.50 16.62
N TRP A 67 -10.10 -11.48 15.79
CA TRP A 67 -9.71 -12.81 16.25
C TRP A 67 -8.47 -12.77 17.13
N GLU A 68 -7.43 -12.03 16.73
CA GLU A 68 -6.23 -11.83 17.55
C GLU A 68 -6.61 -11.21 18.91
N GLU A 69 -7.41 -10.14 18.93
CA GLU A 69 -7.87 -9.52 20.17
C GLU A 69 -8.66 -10.49 21.06
N GLU A 70 -9.49 -11.36 20.47
CA GLU A 70 -10.22 -12.40 21.21
C GLU A 70 -9.30 -13.47 21.80
N GLN A 71 -8.27 -13.89 21.06
CA GLN A 71 -7.27 -14.85 21.56
C GLN A 71 -6.49 -14.27 22.74
N TRP A 72 -6.05 -13.02 22.63
CA TRP A 72 -5.41 -12.29 23.73
C TRP A 72 -6.32 -12.19 24.96
N ARG A 73 -7.62 -11.89 24.76
CA ARG A 73 -8.59 -11.84 25.88
C ARG A 73 -8.78 -13.18 26.58
N LYS A 74 -8.73 -14.30 25.86
CA LYS A 74 -8.83 -15.64 26.45
C LYS A 74 -7.56 -15.98 27.24
N GLN A 75 -6.39 -15.66 26.71
CA GLN A 75 -5.11 -15.98 27.33
C GLN A 75 -4.86 -15.26 28.67
N PHE A 76 -5.45 -14.07 28.89
CA PHE A 76 -5.28 -13.27 30.11
C PHE A 76 -6.48 -13.32 31.08
N ARG A 77 -7.54 -14.07 30.76
CA ARG A 77 -8.75 -14.17 31.59
C ARG A 77 -8.83 -15.49 32.40
N ASP A 78 -7.95 -16.45 32.12
CA ASP A 78 -7.72 -17.66 32.92
C ASP A 78 -6.47 -17.48 33.81
#